data_AF-A0A286UM84-F1
#
_entry.id   AF-A0A286UM84-F1
#
_cell.length_a   1.000
_cell.length_b   1.000
_cell.length_c   1.000
_cell.angle_alpha   90.00
_cell.angle_beta   90.00
_cell.angle_gamma   90.00
#
_symmetry.space_group_name_H-M   'P 1'
#
loop_
_entity.id
_entity.type
_entity.pdbx_description
1 polymer ?
#
loop_
_entity_poly.entity_id
_entity_poly.type
_entity_poly.pdbx_seq_one_letter_code
_entity_poly.pdbx_strand_id
1 'polypeptide(L)'
;MLVGDYDPTLSDARCFPRIVEIYHSLSPTSAASTDSRVKFDTERLKAYIKKLLASTLENEAFPQPKDRDRTKAWCKEIGERVKEQMLEIQPSGMKYVVLTRIDQNAGQGVHANIICHWEDGDTVAQESFSNETLICVCVALAIRTI
;
A
#
# COMPACT_ATOMS: atom_id res chain seq x y z
N MET A 1 -1.10 -18.15 -21.20
CA MET A 1 0.26 -18.52 -21.63
C MET A 1 0.58 -17.65 -22.84
N LEU A 2 1.28 -16.53 -22.64
CA LEU A 2 1.98 -15.84 -23.72
C LEU A 2 3.31 -15.38 -23.14
N VAL A 3 4.37 -15.93 -23.74
CA VAL A 3 5.77 -15.70 -23.46
C VAL A 3 6.14 -14.39 -24.15
N GLY A 4 6.68 -13.43 -23.41
CA GLY A 4 7.30 -12.23 -23.97
C GLY A 4 8.82 -12.43 -24.00
N ASP A 5 9.40 -12.28 -25.19
CA ASP A 5 10.82 -12.48 -25.47
C ASP A 5 11.75 -11.60 -24.63
N TYR A 6 12.89 -12.17 -24.21
CA TYR A 6 13.95 -11.51 -23.46
C TYR A 6 14.96 -10.86 -24.43
N ASP A 7 15.09 -9.53 -24.38
CA ASP A 7 16.12 -8.77 -25.10
C ASP A 7 17.37 -8.56 -24.21
N PRO A 8 18.53 -9.13 -24.57
CA PRO A 8 19.75 -9.11 -23.76
C PRO A 8 20.56 -7.81 -23.86
N THR A 9 20.10 -6.78 -24.59
CA THR A 9 20.86 -5.51 -24.76
C THR A 9 20.51 -4.41 -23.74
N LEU A 10 19.58 -4.65 -22.83
CA LEU A 10 19.21 -3.74 -21.73
C LEU A 10 20.06 -3.94 -20.44
N SER A 11 21.26 -4.46 -20.59
CA SER A 11 22.28 -4.36 -19.55
C SER A 11 22.89 -2.97 -19.61
N ASP A 12 22.73 -2.21 -18.52
CA ASP A 12 23.47 -0.99 -18.20
C ASP A 12 22.80 0.35 -18.55
N ALA A 13 21.68 0.61 -17.89
CA ALA A 13 21.28 1.97 -17.51
C ALA A 13 20.63 1.94 -16.12
N ARG A 14 21.46 2.21 -15.10
CA ARG A 14 21.12 2.62 -13.73
C ARG A 14 19.62 2.85 -13.47
N CYS A 15 18.99 1.88 -12.81
CA CYS A 15 17.80 2.03 -11.97
C CYS A 15 16.70 2.95 -12.56
N PHE A 16 15.94 2.39 -13.49
CA PHE A 16 14.79 3.00 -14.18
C PHE A 16 13.71 3.56 -13.22
N PRO A 17 12.86 4.49 -13.71
CA PRO A 17 12.45 5.70 -13.01
C PRO A 17 11.26 5.54 -12.05
N ARG A 18 11.11 6.51 -11.15
CA ARG A 18 9.87 6.82 -10.45
C ARG A 18 8.74 7.01 -11.46
N ILE A 19 7.83 6.04 -11.56
CA ILE A 19 6.51 6.28 -12.13
C ILE A 19 5.47 5.60 -11.23
N VAL A 20 4.88 6.43 -10.37
CA VAL A 20 3.49 6.28 -9.93
C VAL A 20 2.65 6.85 -11.08
N GLU A 21 2.35 6.05 -12.10
CA GLU A 21 1.28 6.38 -13.04
C GLU A 21 0.12 5.44 -12.75
N ILE A 22 -0.74 5.94 -11.85
CA ILE A 22 -2.15 5.59 -11.88
C ILE A 22 -2.65 6.08 -13.24
N TYR A 23 -2.86 5.17 -14.19
CA TYR A 23 -3.52 5.49 -15.45
C TYR A 23 -4.88 6.11 -15.14
N HIS A 24 -4.98 7.44 -15.25
CA HIS A 24 -6.24 8.15 -15.24
C HIS A 24 -6.86 7.95 -16.63
N SER A 25 -7.73 6.95 -16.78
CA SER A 25 -8.55 6.83 -17.98
C SER A 25 -9.55 7.98 -17.99
N LEU A 26 -9.26 9.05 -18.74
CA LEU A 26 -10.23 10.11 -19.00
C LEU A 26 -11.36 9.56 -19.87
N SER A 27 -12.57 9.49 -19.31
CA SER A 27 -13.84 9.32 -20.05
C SER A 27 -14.87 10.32 -19.50
N PRO A 28 -15.68 10.96 -20.36
CA PRO A 28 -16.30 12.25 -20.07
C PRO A 28 -17.65 12.20 -19.33
N THR A 29 -17.84 13.22 -18.49
CA THR A 29 -19.09 13.88 -18.04
C THR A 29 -20.26 13.00 -17.57
N SER A 30 -20.53 13.02 -16.26
CA SER A 30 -21.92 13.00 -15.77
C SER A 30 -22.11 13.77 -14.47
N ALA A 31 -23.00 14.77 -14.55
CA ALA A 31 -23.72 15.50 -13.50
C ALA A 31 -22.98 15.85 -12.19
N ALA A 32 -22.72 17.14 -12.01
CA ALA A 32 -22.39 17.74 -10.73
C ALA A 32 -23.52 17.47 -9.71
N SER A 33 -23.37 16.44 -8.89
CA SER A 33 -24.08 16.35 -7.62
C SER A 33 -23.37 17.23 -6.61
N THR A 34 -24.09 18.24 -6.11
CA THR A 34 -23.73 19.09 -4.95
C THR A 34 -23.79 18.28 -3.66
N ASP A 35 -23.11 17.14 -3.63
CA ASP A 35 -22.81 16.45 -2.40
C ASP A 35 -21.47 17.00 -1.94
N SER A 36 -21.41 17.57 -0.74
CA SER A 36 -20.13 17.92 -0.11
C SER A 36 -19.41 16.61 0.20
N ARG A 37 -18.87 15.97 -0.84
CA ARG A 37 -18.25 14.64 -0.81
C ARG A 37 -17.13 14.68 0.20
N VAL A 38 -17.37 14.14 1.40
CA VAL A 38 -16.34 14.01 2.43
C VAL A 38 -15.27 13.10 1.86
N LYS A 39 -14.13 13.69 1.49
CA LYS A 39 -12.98 12.97 0.97
C LYS A 39 -12.21 12.39 2.14
N PHE A 40 -11.90 11.10 2.09
CA PHE A 40 -11.12 10.42 3.12
C PHE A 40 -9.75 11.11 3.30
N ASP A 41 -9.40 11.43 4.55
CA ASP A 41 -8.14 12.11 4.89
C ASP A 41 -6.94 11.15 4.79
N THR A 42 -6.47 11.01 3.54
CA THR A 42 -5.41 10.07 3.17
C THR A 42 -4.06 10.48 3.74
N GLU A 43 -3.79 11.78 3.88
CA GLU A 43 -2.51 12.29 4.38
C GLU A 43 -2.37 12.06 5.88
N ARG A 44 -3.46 12.25 6.64
CA ARG A 44 -3.50 11.85 8.06
C ARG A 44 -3.23 10.35 8.22
N LEU A 45 -3.83 9.51 7.38
CA LEU A 45 -3.61 8.07 7.44
C LEU A 45 -2.16 7.69 7.08
N LYS A 46 -1.58 8.27 6.01
CA LYS A 46 -0.17 8.03 5.64
C LYS A 46 0.79 8.38 6.77
N ALA A 47 0.61 9.56 7.39
CA ALA A 47 1.42 9.97 8.52
C ALA A 47 1.34 8.98 9.69
N TYR A 48 0.14 8.47 9.98
CA TYR A 48 -0.08 7.42 10.96
C TYR A 48 0.62 6.10 10.58
N ILE A 49 0.40 5.59 9.36
CA ILE A 49 0.99 4.31 8.91
C ILE A 49 2.51 4.41 9.00
N LYS A 50 3.12 5.49 8.49
CA LYS A 50 4.57 5.67 8.53
C LYS A 50 5.12 5.62 9.95
N LYS A 51 4.47 6.31 10.91
CA LYS A 51 4.85 6.28 12.32
C LYS A 51 4.66 4.89 12.94
N LEU A 52 3.54 4.23 12.63
CA LEU A 52 3.24 2.88 13.11
C LEU A 52 4.30 1.88 12.66
N LEU A 53 4.62 1.87 11.36
CA LEU A 53 5.63 0.97 10.79
C LEU A 53 6.99 1.18 11.46
N ALA A 54 7.44 2.44 11.59
CA ALA A 54 8.69 2.73 12.29
C ALA A 54 8.65 2.24 13.74
N SER A 55 7.63 2.61 14.52
CA SER A 55 7.53 2.21 15.93
C SER A 55 7.46 0.69 16.17
N THR A 56 6.95 -0.05 15.19
CA THR A 56 6.78 -1.51 15.28
C THR A 56 8.03 -2.27 14.81
N LEU A 57 8.73 -1.76 13.80
CA LEU A 57 9.74 -2.54 13.05
C LEU A 57 11.17 -1.95 13.11
N GLU A 58 11.36 -0.72 13.61
CA GLU A 58 12.67 -0.05 13.62
C GLU A 58 13.74 -0.86 14.35
N ASN A 59 13.39 -1.45 15.48
CA ASN A 59 14.31 -2.24 16.31
C ASN A 59 14.19 -3.76 16.06
N GLU A 60 13.49 -4.17 15.01
CA GLU A 60 13.22 -5.57 14.72
C GLU A 60 14.08 -6.11 13.58
N ALA A 61 14.51 -7.37 13.73
CA ALA A 61 15.21 -8.10 12.67
C ALA A 61 14.26 -9.09 11.98
N PHE A 62 14.52 -9.38 10.70
CA PHE A 62 13.75 -10.40 9.99
C PHE A 62 13.83 -11.75 10.73
N PRO A 63 12.70 -12.42 11.02
CA PRO A 63 12.69 -13.61 11.86
C PRO A 63 13.44 -14.78 11.23
N GLN A 64 14.14 -15.54 12.08
CA GLN A 64 14.75 -16.80 11.67
C GLN A 64 13.68 -17.85 11.30
N PRO A 65 14.04 -18.94 10.59
CA PRO A 65 13.08 -19.96 10.16
C PRO A 65 12.23 -20.60 11.27
N LYS A 66 12.71 -20.59 12.52
CA LYS A 66 11.98 -21.07 13.70
C LYS A 66 10.88 -20.11 14.19
N ASP A 67 10.96 -18.82 13.81
CA ASP A 67 10.11 -17.73 14.29
C ASP A 67 9.24 -17.14 13.14
N ARG A 68 8.98 -17.91 12.08
CA ARG A 68 8.34 -17.41 10.85
C ARG A 68 6.94 -16.83 11.08
N ASP A 69 6.23 -17.28 12.10
CA ASP A 69 4.90 -16.75 12.43
C ASP A 69 4.93 -15.32 12.98
N ARG A 70 6.10 -14.82 13.40
CA ARG A 70 6.26 -13.44 13.85
C ARG A 70 5.93 -12.42 12.76
N THR A 71 6.29 -12.70 11.50
CA THR A 71 5.91 -11.84 10.37
C THR A 71 4.39 -11.77 10.18
N LYS A 72 3.68 -12.90 10.34
CA LYS A 72 2.21 -12.94 10.25
C LYS A 72 1.57 -12.15 11.40
N ALA A 73 2.13 -12.26 12.60
CA ALA A 73 1.67 -11.51 13.76
C ALA A 73 1.82 -10.00 13.55
N TRP A 74 2.98 -9.53 13.07
CA TRP A 74 3.16 -8.11 12.74
C TRP A 74 2.24 -7.64 11.61
N CYS A 75 2.10 -8.42 10.53
CA CYS A 75 1.15 -8.11 9.46
C CYS A 75 -0.28 -7.96 9.99
N LYS A 76 -0.71 -8.85 10.90
CA LYS A 76 -2.03 -8.78 11.52
C LYS A 76 -2.16 -7.53 12.40
N GLU A 77 -1.23 -7.29 13.30
CA GLU A 77 -1.25 -6.13 14.20
C GLU A 77 -1.28 -4.81 13.42
N ILE A 78 -0.40 -4.64 12.43
CA ILE A 78 -0.34 -3.46 11.59
C ILE A 78 -1.66 -3.31 10.83
N GLY A 79 -2.15 -4.38 10.22
CA GLY A 79 -3.41 -4.38 9.45
C GLY A 79 -4.61 -3.97 10.30
N GLU A 80 -4.74 -4.50 11.52
CA GLU A 80 -5.81 -4.19 12.46
C GLU A 80 -5.74 -2.72 12.91
N ARG A 81 -4.57 -2.25 13.34
CA ARG A 81 -4.38 -0.86 13.81
C ARG A 81 -4.60 0.18 12.71
N VAL A 82 -4.16 -0.11 11.49
CA VAL A 82 -4.43 0.77 10.34
C VAL A 82 -5.92 0.81 10.04
N LYS A 83 -6.61 -0.34 10.06
CA LYS A 83 -8.05 -0.39 9.83
C LYS A 83 -8.85 0.34 10.93
N GLU A 84 -8.44 0.23 12.18
CA GLU A 84 -9.00 1.02 13.29
C GLU A 84 -8.83 2.52 13.05
N GLN A 85 -7.63 2.95 12.64
CA GLN A 85 -7.38 4.36 12.30
C GLN A 85 -8.26 4.84 11.13
N MET A 86 -8.52 3.98 10.13
CA MET A 86 -9.43 4.31 9.03
C MET A 86 -10.86 4.53 9.52
N LEU A 87 -11.34 3.67 10.43
CA LEU A 87 -12.65 3.81 11.06
C LEU A 87 -12.74 5.06 11.95
N GLU A 88 -11.67 5.46 12.62
CA GLU A 88 -11.62 6.71 13.38
C GLU A 88 -11.67 7.95 12.49
N ILE A 89 -10.99 7.92 11.34
CA ILE A 89 -11.00 9.03 10.37
C ILE A 89 -12.39 9.17 9.76
N GLN A 90 -12.99 8.05 9.38
CA GLN A 90 -14.32 8.01 8.79
C GLN A 90 -15.05 6.72 9.18
N PRO A 91 -16.02 6.76 10.11
CA PRO A 91 -16.64 5.55 10.65
C PRO A 91 -17.67 4.91 9.72
N SER A 92 -18.16 5.63 8.70
CA SER A 92 -19.24 5.18 7.82
C SER A 92 -19.09 5.68 6.39
N GLY A 93 -19.83 5.05 5.47
CA GLY A 93 -19.85 5.40 4.05
C GLY A 93 -18.69 4.82 3.23
N MET A 94 -17.84 3.99 3.86
CA MET A 94 -16.70 3.35 3.22
C MET A 94 -16.49 1.92 3.74
N LYS A 95 -15.95 1.06 2.87
CA LYS A 95 -15.36 -0.24 3.18
C LYS A 95 -13.84 -0.10 3.18
N TYR A 96 -13.20 -0.76 4.13
CA TYR A 96 -11.75 -0.67 4.33
C TYR A 96 -11.07 -2.01 4.10
N VAL A 97 -10.03 -1.98 3.26
CA VAL A 97 -9.13 -3.11 3.00
C VAL A 97 -7.71 -2.66 3.31
N VAL A 98 -6.99 -3.46 4.11
CA VAL A 98 -5.58 -3.23 4.42
C VAL A 98 -4.78 -4.45 4.01
N LEU A 99 -3.74 -4.22 3.21
CA LEU A 99 -2.79 -5.21 2.76
C LEU A 99 -1.42 -4.88 3.35
N THR A 100 -0.88 -5.78 4.16
CA THR A 100 0.44 -5.61 4.78
C THR A 100 1.33 -6.77 4.39
N ARG A 101 2.52 -6.47 3.87
CA ARG A 101 3.51 -7.46 3.48
C ARG A 101 4.86 -7.13 4.11
N ILE A 102 5.44 -8.10 4.82
CA ILE A 102 6.80 -8.04 5.36
C ILE A 102 7.66 -9.10 4.69
N ASP A 103 8.82 -8.70 4.17
CA ASP A 103 9.80 -9.55 3.50
C ASP A 103 11.21 -9.32 4.04
N GLN A 104 12.10 -10.30 3.82
CA GLN A 104 13.50 -10.15 4.15
C GLN A 104 14.13 -9.08 3.24
N ASN A 105 15.00 -8.25 3.77
CA ASN A 105 15.89 -7.39 3.00
C ASN A 105 17.22 -8.13 2.80
N ALA A 106 17.40 -8.70 1.61
CA ALA A 106 18.63 -9.38 1.18
C ALA A 106 19.20 -8.73 -0.08
N GLY A 107 18.87 -7.45 -0.33
CA GLY A 107 19.27 -6.72 -1.53
C GLY A 107 18.51 -7.10 -2.80
N GLN A 108 17.42 -7.86 -2.70
CA GLN A 108 16.56 -8.19 -3.82
C GLN A 108 15.62 -7.03 -4.19
N GLY A 109 15.40 -6.85 -5.49
CA GLY A 109 14.34 -5.97 -5.98
C GLY A 109 12.97 -6.63 -5.78
N VAL A 110 12.04 -5.92 -5.13
CA VAL A 110 10.64 -6.34 -5.02
C VAL A 110 9.79 -5.39 -5.85
N HIS A 111 8.94 -5.96 -6.69
CA HIS A 111 7.95 -5.21 -7.46
C HIS A 111 6.58 -5.87 -7.29
N ALA A 112 5.61 -5.10 -6.82
CA ALA A 112 4.24 -5.55 -6.59
C ALA A 112 3.29 -4.52 -7.19
N ASN A 113 2.35 -5.00 -8.02
CA ASN A 113 1.35 -4.18 -8.69
C ASN A 113 -0.04 -4.55 -8.20
N ILE A 114 -0.88 -3.53 -8.01
CA ILE A 114 -2.31 -3.67 -7.78
C ILE A 114 -3.01 -2.84 -8.85
N ILE A 115 -3.91 -3.47 -9.60
CA ILE A 115 -4.73 -2.82 -10.62
C ILE A 115 -6.18 -2.93 -10.15
N CYS A 116 -6.85 -1.79 -10.04
CA CYS A 116 -8.21 -1.70 -9.55
C CYS A 116 -9.05 -0.83 -10.48
N HIS A 117 -10.36 -1.08 -10.48
CA HIS A 117 -11.36 -0.16 -11.01
C HIS A 117 -11.90 0.67 -9.85
N TRP A 118 -11.84 2.00 -9.97
CA TRP A 118 -12.15 2.93 -8.91
C TRP A 118 -13.28 3.87 -9.33
N GLU A 119 -14.12 4.25 -8.37
CA GLU A 119 -15.15 5.26 -8.52
C GLU A 119 -14.73 6.58 -7.83
N ASP A 120 -15.47 7.65 -8.11
CA ASP A 120 -15.24 8.93 -7.46
C ASP A 120 -15.35 8.83 -5.93
N GLY A 121 -14.28 9.22 -5.23
CA GLY A 121 -14.22 9.23 -3.77
C GLY A 121 -13.54 8.01 -3.15
N ASP A 122 -13.20 6.99 -3.95
CA ASP A 122 -12.29 5.95 -3.51
C ASP A 122 -10.87 6.49 -3.34
N THR A 123 -10.14 6.02 -2.34
CA THR A 123 -8.78 6.47 -2.06
C THR A 123 -7.84 5.34 -1.68
N VAL A 124 -6.54 5.58 -1.89
CA VAL A 124 -5.45 4.70 -1.49
C VAL A 124 -4.41 5.47 -0.67
N ALA A 125 -4.03 4.90 0.46
CA ALA A 125 -2.83 5.29 1.22
C ALA A 125 -1.82 4.14 1.16
N GLN A 126 -0.59 4.45 0.80
CA GLN A 126 0.49 3.48 0.75
C GLN A 126 1.71 4.05 1.43
N GLU A 127 2.30 3.28 2.34
CA GLU A 127 3.57 3.59 2.98
C GLU A 127 4.44 2.34 3.05
N SER A 128 5.75 2.56 3.07
CA SER A 128 6.74 1.51 3.23
C SER A 128 7.75 1.84 4.32
N PHE A 129 8.31 0.79 4.91
CA PHE A 129 9.40 0.86 5.87
C PHE A 129 10.47 -0.16 5.48
N SER A 130 11.73 0.16 5.70
CA SER A 130 12.83 -0.77 5.50
C SER A 130 13.93 -0.51 6.50
N ASN A 131 14.52 -1.58 7.02
CA ASN A 131 15.78 -1.53 7.74
C ASN A 131 16.78 -2.49 7.07
N GLU A 132 17.90 -2.77 7.74
CA GLU A 132 18.96 -3.63 7.18
C GLU A 132 18.49 -5.05 6.86
N THR A 133 17.49 -5.58 7.55
CA THR A 133 17.12 -6.99 7.47
C THR A 133 15.72 -7.26 6.94
N LEU A 134 14.80 -6.29 6.97
CA LEU A 134 13.43 -6.45 6.49
C LEU A 134 12.89 -5.22 5.74
N ILE A 135 11.89 -5.47 4.90
CA ILE A 135 11.09 -4.48 4.18
C ILE A 135 9.62 -4.74 4.51
N CYS A 136 8.86 -3.69 4.79
CA CYS A 136 7.42 -3.73 4.99
C CYS A 136 6.72 -2.78 4.03
N VAL A 137 5.65 -3.23 3.38
CA VAL A 137 4.75 -2.41 2.57
C VAL A 137 3.34 -2.55 3.14
N CYS A 138 2.69 -1.42 3.41
CA CYS A 138 1.31 -1.36 3.85
C CYS A 138 0.50 -0.52 2.86
N VAL A 139 -0.54 -1.12 2.28
CA VAL A 139 -1.49 -0.48 1.37
C VAL A 139 -2.87 -0.51 2.01
N ALA A 140 -3.48 0.65 2.19
CA ALA A 140 -4.82 0.82 2.71
C ALA A 140 -5.73 1.40 1.63
N LEU A 141 -6.85 0.74 1.39
CA LEU A 141 -7.86 1.10 0.39
C LEU A 141 -9.13 1.50 1.11
N ALA A 142 -9.60 2.72 0.87
CA ALA A 142 -10.91 3.20 1.30
C ALA A 142 -11.84 3.22 0.08
N ILE A 143 -12.83 2.33 0.08
CA ILE A 143 -13.75 2.15 -1.05
C ILE A 143 -15.11 2.67 -0.60
N ARG A 144 -15.62 3.69 -1.28
CA ARG A 144 -16.91 4.31 -0.97
C ARG A 144 -18.03 3.30 -1.17
N THR A 145 -18.94 3.25 -0.21
CA THR A 145 -20.18 2.46 -0.32
C THR A 145 -21.33 3.38 -0.68
N ILE A 146 -22.09 2.99 -1.72
CA ILE A 146 -23.38 3.59 -2.09
C ILE A 146 -24.47 3.05 -1.18
#